data_AF-A0A2P5VZN4-F1
#
_entry.id   AF-A0A2P5VZN4-F1
#
_cell.length_a   1.000
_cell.length_b   1.000
_cell.length_c   1.000
_cell.angle_alpha   90.00
_cell.angle_beta   90.00
_cell.angle_gamma   90.00
#
_symmetry.space_group_name_H-M   'P 1'
#
loop_
_entity.id
_entity.type
_entity.pdbx_description
1 polymer ?
#
loop_
_entity_poly.entity_id
_entity_poly.type
_entity_poly.pdbx_seq_one_letter_code
_entity_poly.pdbx_strand_id
1 'polypeptide(L)'
;MLKSIASLCNNAQHGEEECYLNTIHRCVIHFWPDVKEHLEFIRCTEQQSLKGGPVEAQWKNCSEKLRLNEEIINKCYTSGFGYKLLLQYANETAHLKPPQEYVPWVVVNNQPLRQDFENFVKYVCEAYKGDHKPAACKAQSSGLSPTIHASFAVPQPPPIPVVGFYKLALQWPPSVCKSTLNCKKPIPPEFKIHGIWAQDAHDRPVPQYGPGNRCTHPKPMLDRWTLKGLLQSDQVLWVDLPRLWPNLKLGKKYFSFWYEEWIKHGTCSDFAQRPLSYFQSAIQLKKKLSPDMGLTPGSTYTVQQAVNAVFQLIQSYPQISCNRNRTNNRQLLLSEIYVCYERPTSSNLLGTPKNCSHLYHGQCNSLSDIISFPAN
;
A
#
# COMPACT_ATOMS: atom_id res chain seq x y z
N MET A 1 -6.07 3.02 -30.44
CA MET A 1 -6.75 2.58 -29.22
C MET A 1 -6.48 3.60 -28.13
N LEU A 2 -7.48 4.42 -27.77
CA LEU A 2 -7.41 5.21 -26.54
C LEU A 2 -7.48 4.22 -25.38
N LYS A 3 -6.37 3.99 -24.68
CA LYS A 3 -6.39 3.23 -23.44
C LYS A 3 -6.96 4.16 -22.36
N SER A 4 -8.15 3.87 -21.85
CA SER A 4 -8.63 4.50 -20.61
C SER A 4 -7.65 4.09 -19.50
N ILE A 5 -6.89 5.07 -19.03
CA ILE A 5 -5.82 4.89 -18.07
C ILE A 5 -6.44 4.48 -16.76
N ALA A 6 -6.09 3.30 -16.27
CA ALA A 6 -6.38 2.96 -14.88
C ALA A 6 -5.35 3.68 -14.02
N SER A 7 -5.75 4.80 -13.40
CA SER A 7 -5.03 5.27 -12.23
C SER A 7 -5.23 4.25 -11.10
N LEU A 8 -4.17 3.96 -10.35
CA LEU A 8 -4.31 3.15 -9.14
C LEU A 8 -5.24 3.91 -8.18
N CYS A 9 -6.28 3.24 -7.68
CA CYS A 9 -7.19 3.74 -6.63
C CYS A 9 -6.53 4.16 -5.30
N ASN A 10 -5.20 4.23 -5.27
CA ASN A 10 -4.37 4.54 -4.11
C ASN A 10 -3.66 5.90 -4.22
N ASN A 11 -3.89 6.69 -5.29
CA ASN A 11 -3.27 8.01 -5.44
C ASN A 11 -4.22 9.13 -5.03
N ALA A 12 -3.68 10.13 -4.32
CA ALA A 12 -4.37 11.30 -3.76
C ALA A 12 -5.05 12.26 -4.77
N GLN A 13 -5.17 11.85 -6.04
CA GLN A 13 -5.81 12.62 -7.11
C GLN A 13 -7.28 12.21 -7.36
N HIS A 14 -7.76 11.13 -6.75
CA HIS A 14 -9.03 10.48 -7.11
C HIS A 14 -9.85 10.05 -5.88
N GLY A 15 -11.19 10.11 -5.97
CA GLY A 15 -12.12 9.79 -4.88
C GLY A 15 -12.57 8.31 -4.83
N GLU A 16 -13.19 7.89 -3.73
CA GLU A 16 -13.73 6.51 -3.57
C GLU A 16 -14.79 6.17 -4.62
N GLU A 17 -15.62 7.16 -4.95
CA GLU A 17 -16.63 7.08 -6.00
C GLU A 17 -16.03 6.83 -7.39
N GLU A 18 -14.89 7.48 -7.68
CA GLU A 18 -14.17 7.27 -8.93
C GLU A 18 -13.54 5.88 -8.98
N CYS A 19 -12.96 5.39 -7.87
CA CYS A 19 -12.44 4.03 -7.81
C CYS A 19 -13.54 2.98 -8.03
N TYR A 20 -14.70 3.19 -7.40
CA TYR A 20 -15.85 2.33 -7.57
C TYR A 20 -16.27 2.30 -9.05
N LEU A 21 -16.47 3.47 -9.66
CA LEU A 21 -16.89 3.56 -11.05
C LEU A 21 -15.84 3.00 -12.02
N ASN A 22 -14.55 3.26 -11.80
CA ASN A 22 -13.46 2.69 -12.59
C ASN A 22 -13.46 1.16 -12.53
N THR A 23 -13.74 0.57 -11.36
CA THR A 23 -13.84 -0.88 -11.22
C THR A 23 -15.03 -1.44 -12.00
N ILE A 24 -16.18 -0.75 -11.95
CA ILE A 24 -17.36 -1.08 -12.76
C ILE A 24 -17.04 -0.98 -14.26
N HIS A 25 -16.34 0.06 -14.71
CA HIS A 25 -15.89 0.17 -16.10
C HIS A 25 -15.01 -1.00 -16.51
N ARG A 26 -14.11 -1.49 -15.64
CA ARG A 26 -13.29 -2.66 -15.96
C ARG A 26 -14.11 -3.94 -16.10
N CYS A 27 -15.12 -4.12 -15.26
CA CYS A 27 -16.08 -5.21 -15.43
C CYS A 27 -16.77 -5.13 -16.79
N VAL A 28 -17.25 -3.94 -17.17
CA VAL A 28 -17.95 -3.77 -18.45
C VAL A 28 -17.03 -4.00 -19.65
N ILE A 29 -15.81 -3.44 -19.64
CA ILE A 29 -14.83 -3.68 -20.71
C ILE A 29 -14.53 -5.18 -20.88
N HIS A 30 -14.48 -5.93 -19.78
CA HIS A 30 -14.18 -7.36 -19.82
C HIS A 30 -15.33 -8.21 -20.37
N PHE A 31 -16.56 -7.98 -19.89
CA PHE A 31 -17.72 -8.80 -20.28
C PHE A 31 -18.39 -8.35 -21.58
N TRP A 32 -18.17 -7.09 -21.99
CA TRP A 32 -18.62 -6.51 -23.26
C TRP A 32 -17.41 -5.97 -24.04
N PRO A 33 -16.62 -6.86 -24.68
CA PRO A 33 -15.37 -6.46 -25.33
C PRO A 33 -15.57 -5.64 -26.62
N ASP A 34 -16.79 -5.55 -27.16
CA ASP A 34 -17.07 -4.65 -28.28
C ASP A 34 -16.84 -3.19 -27.87
N VAL A 35 -16.01 -2.50 -28.65
CA VAL A 35 -15.55 -1.15 -28.33
C VAL A 35 -16.67 -0.12 -28.35
N LYS A 36 -17.69 -0.29 -29.19
CA LYS A 36 -18.81 0.65 -29.22
C LYS A 36 -19.68 0.45 -27.99
N GLU A 37 -19.97 -0.80 -27.66
CA GLU A 37 -20.84 -1.16 -26.55
C GLU A 37 -20.29 -0.69 -25.19
N HIS A 38 -19.04 -1.01 -24.84
CA HIS A 38 -18.49 -0.57 -23.55
C HIS A 38 -18.20 0.94 -23.51
N LEU A 39 -17.86 1.58 -24.64
CA LEU A 39 -17.67 3.03 -24.66
C LEU A 39 -19.00 3.78 -24.53
N GLU A 40 -20.10 3.24 -25.03
CA GLU A 40 -21.44 3.79 -24.78
C GLU A 40 -21.79 3.76 -23.29
N PHE A 41 -21.47 2.67 -22.60
CA PHE A 41 -21.65 2.56 -21.15
C PHE A 41 -20.77 3.57 -20.40
N ILE A 42 -19.47 3.61 -20.69
CA ILE A 42 -18.53 4.55 -20.06
C ILE A 42 -19.03 5.98 -20.27
N ARG A 43 -19.35 6.37 -21.51
CA ARG A 43 -19.90 7.70 -21.83
C ARG A 43 -21.17 8.00 -21.05
N CYS A 44 -22.10 7.05 -20.93
CA CYS A 44 -23.31 7.23 -20.15
C CYS A 44 -22.97 7.54 -18.68
N THR A 45 -22.11 6.73 -18.06
CA THR A 45 -21.75 6.91 -16.64
C THR A 45 -20.96 8.18 -16.37
N GLU A 46 -20.03 8.56 -17.25
CA GLU A 46 -19.28 9.83 -17.15
C GLU A 46 -20.23 11.04 -17.24
N GLN A 47 -21.22 11.00 -18.14
CA GLN A 47 -22.23 12.06 -18.25
C GLN A 47 -23.15 12.15 -17.02
N GLN A 48 -23.45 11.02 -16.39
CA GLN A 48 -24.24 11.00 -15.14
C GLN A 48 -23.41 11.49 -13.95
N SER A 49 -22.12 11.16 -13.90
CA SER A 49 -21.20 11.60 -12.84
C SER A 49 -21.13 13.14 -12.76
N LEU A 50 -21.16 13.83 -13.90
CA LEU A 50 -21.24 15.30 -13.96
C LEU A 50 -22.51 15.89 -13.34
N LYS A 51 -23.60 15.11 -13.25
CA LYS A 51 -24.87 15.53 -12.66
C LYS A 51 -24.94 15.26 -11.15
N GLY A 52 -23.96 14.54 -10.60
CA GLY A 52 -23.90 14.14 -9.20
C GLY A 52 -24.83 12.97 -8.84
N GLY A 53 -24.87 12.64 -7.55
CA GLY A 53 -25.67 11.53 -7.00
C GLY A 53 -24.88 10.23 -6.81
N PRO A 54 -25.52 9.17 -6.26
CA PRO A 54 -24.82 7.94 -5.91
C PRO A 54 -24.32 7.21 -7.16
N VAL A 55 -23.03 6.88 -7.18
CA VAL A 55 -22.38 6.12 -8.28
C VAL A 55 -23.13 4.83 -8.59
N GLU A 56 -23.65 4.13 -7.57
CA GLU A 56 -24.42 2.90 -7.76
C GLU A 56 -25.66 3.13 -8.64
N ALA A 57 -26.43 4.18 -8.36
CA ALA A 57 -27.61 4.50 -9.14
C ALA A 57 -27.25 4.90 -10.58
N GLN A 58 -26.11 5.60 -10.77
CA GLN A 58 -25.65 6.05 -12.08
C GLN A 58 -25.33 4.87 -13.00
N TRP A 59 -24.52 3.91 -12.55
CA TRP A 59 -24.12 2.80 -13.39
C TRP A 59 -25.24 1.77 -13.60
N LYS A 60 -26.18 1.63 -12.64
CA LYS A 60 -27.39 0.83 -12.84
C LYS A 60 -28.34 1.42 -13.87
N ASN A 61 -28.58 2.73 -13.82
CA ASN A 61 -29.39 3.44 -14.82
C ASN A 61 -28.80 3.30 -16.24
N CYS A 62 -27.46 3.39 -16.35
CA CYS A 62 -26.78 3.17 -17.62
C CYS A 62 -26.84 1.71 -18.09
N SER A 63 -26.73 0.74 -17.18
CA SER A 63 -26.92 -0.68 -17.50
C SER A 63 -28.32 -0.93 -18.06
N GLU A 64 -29.36 -0.38 -17.43
CA GLU A 64 -30.75 -0.52 -17.87
C GLU A 64 -30.97 0.09 -19.27
N LYS A 65 -30.53 1.35 -19.47
CA LYS A 65 -30.67 2.05 -20.76
C LYS A 65 -30.01 1.31 -21.92
N LEU A 66 -28.86 0.68 -21.66
CA LEU A 66 -28.08 -0.04 -22.65
C LEU A 66 -28.39 -1.54 -22.68
N ARG A 67 -29.34 -2.00 -21.87
CA ARG A 67 -29.74 -3.42 -21.74
C ARG A 67 -28.57 -4.34 -21.37
N LEU A 68 -27.63 -3.84 -20.57
CA LEU A 68 -26.56 -4.64 -20.00
C LEU A 68 -27.06 -5.39 -18.76
N ASN A 69 -26.56 -6.62 -18.58
CA ASN A 69 -26.92 -7.44 -17.43
C ASN A 69 -26.23 -6.94 -16.15
N GLU A 70 -26.98 -6.27 -15.28
CA GLU A 70 -26.51 -5.75 -13.99
C GLU A 70 -25.90 -6.84 -13.10
N GLU A 71 -26.47 -8.06 -13.09
CA GLU A 71 -26.02 -9.14 -12.22
C GLU A 71 -24.58 -9.55 -12.54
N ILE A 72 -24.21 -9.57 -13.82
CA ILE A 72 -22.84 -9.86 -14.27
C ILE A 72 -21.88 -8.78 -13.75
N ILE A 73 -22.26 -7.51 -13.87
CA ILE A 73 -21.45 -6.37 -13.42
C ILE A 73 -21.29 -6.40 -11.89
N ASN A 74 -22.39 -6.59 -11.17
CA ASN A 74 -22.40 -6.61 -9.71
C ASN A 74 -21.61 -7.81 -9.16
N LYS A 75 -21.75 -9.00 -9.78
CA LYS A 75 -20.95 -10.18 -9.43
C LYS A 75 -19.47 -9.95 -9.70
N CYS A 76 -19.11 -9.32 -10.82
CA CYS A 76 -17.73 -8.97 -11.12
C CYS A 76 -17.13 -8.04 -10.06
N TYR A 77 -17.89 -7.03 -9.62
CA TYR A 77 -17.46 -6.11 -8.57
C TYR A 77 -17.34 -6.80 -7.20
N THR A 78 -18.42 -7.42 -6.72
CA THR A 78 -18.52 -8.02 -5.38
C THR A 78 -17.62 -9.24 -5.17
N SER A 79 -17.32 -10.00 -6.22
CA SER A 79 -16.37 -11.13 -6.15
C SER A 79 -14.90 -10.68 -6.09
N GLY A 80 -14.62 -9.38 -6.26
CA GLY A 80 -13.26 -8.85 -6.37
C GLY A 80 -12.61 -9.08 -7.75
N PHE A 81 -13.33 -9.65 -8.71
CA PHE A 81 -12.81 -9.86 -10.07
C PHE A 81 -12.57 -8.53 -10.81
N GLY A 82 -13.46 -7.56 -10.67
CA GLY A 82 -13.30 -6.21 -11.22
C GLY A 82 -12.02 -5.53 -10.73
N TYR A 83 -11.66 -5.74 -9.47
CA TYR A 83 -10.42 -5.21 -8.90
C TYR A 83 -9.18 -5.90 -9.49
N LYS A 84 -9.23 -7.21 -9.74
CA LYS A 84 -8.15 -7.92 -10.45
C LYS A 84 -7.94 -7.36 -11.85
N LEU A 85 -9.02 -7.07 -12.58
CA LEU A 85 -8.95 -6.41 -13.89
C LEU A 85 -8.32 -5.03 -13.75
N LEU A 86 -8.76 -4.22 -12.79
CA LEU A 86 -8.19 -2.90 -12.53
C LEU A 86 -6.67 -2.94 -12.28
N LEU A 87 -6.19 -3.91 -11.50
CA LEU A 87 -4.76 -4.12 -11.27
C LEU A 87 -4.00 -4.49 -12.56
N GLN A 88 -4.61 -5.27 -13.45
CA GLN A 88 -4.00 -5.59 -14.76
C GLN A 88 -3.82 -4.32 -15.61
N TYR A 89 -4.85 -3.47 -15.70
CA TYR A 89 -4.75 -2.20 -16.45
C TYR A 89 -3.79 -1.20 -15.79
N ALA A 90 -3.73 -1.16 -14.46
CA ALA A 90 -2.74 -0.36 -13.74
C ALA A 90 -1.32 -0.86 -14.05
N ASN A 91 -1.13 -2.18 -14.11
CA ASN A 91 0.14 -2.78 -14.50
C ASN A 91 0.52 -2.41 -15.94
N GLU A 92 -0.39 -2.49 -16.90
CA GLU A 92 -0.14 -2.03 -18.28
C GLU A 92 0.28 -0.56 -18.34
N THR A 93 -0.37 0.29 -17.53
CA THR A 93 -0.09 1.72 -17.45
C THR A 93 1.30 1.98 -16.86
N ALA A 94 1.69 1.24 -15.81
CA ALA A 94 3.01 1.35 -15.19
C ALA A 94 4.15 0.93 -16.13
N HIS A 95 3.86 0.14 -17.18
CA HIS A 95 4.83 -0.30 -18.19
C HIS A 95 4.88 0.62 -19.42
N LEU A 96 4.17 1.75 -19.41
CA LEU A 96 4.29 2.74 -20.48
C LEU A 96 5.72 3.27 -20.57
N LYS A 97 6.16 3.53 -21.81
CA LYS A 97 7.45 4.13 -22.11
C LYS A 97 7.23 5.39 -22.95
N PRO A 98 7.61 6.58 -22.45
CA PRO A 98 8.08 6.88 -21.09
C PRO A 98 7.01 6.60 -20.01
N PRO A 99 7.42 6.42 -18.73
CA PRO A 99 6.49 6.27 -17.62
C PRO A 99 5.51 7.43 -17.54
N GLN A 100 4.28 7.15 -17.08
CA GLN A 100 3.27 8.19 -16.88
C GLN A 100 3.71 9.19 -15.80
N GLU A 101 3.62 10.48 -16.11
CA GLU A 101 4.05 11.57 -15.20
C GLU A 101 2.86 12.29 -14.53
N TYR A 102 1.68 12.30 -15.17
CA TYR A 102 0.47 12.98 -14.69
C TYR A 102 -0.79 12.37 -15.34
N VAL A 103 -1.98 12.82 -14.93
CA VAL A 103 -3.26 12.52 -15.57
C VAL A 103 -3.86 13.81 -16.15
N PRO A 104 -4.53 13.77 -17.32
CA PRO A 104 -4.66 12.63 -18.24
C PRO A 104 -3.36 12.33 -19.00
N TRP A 105 -3.14 11.07 -19.40
CA TRP A 105 -1.95 10.62 -20.13
C TRP A 105 -2.28 9.90 -21.45
N VAL A 106 -2.67 10.67 -22.46
CA VAL A 106 -3.14 10.12 -23.74
C VAL A 106 -1.99 9.57 -24.58
N VAL A 107 -2.18 8.34 -25.09
CA VAL A 107 -1.24 7.69 -26.00
C VAL A 107 -1.89 7.37 -27.35
N VAL A 108 -1.17 7.62 -28.44
CA VAL A 108 -1.54 7.21 -29.81
C VAL A 108 -0.41 6.35 -30.36
N ASN A 109 -0.71 5.10 -30.74
CA ASN A 109 0.30 4.11 -31.16
C ASN A 109 1.51 4.00 -30.20
N ASN A 110 1.23 3.94 -28.90
CA ASN A 110 2.22 3.89 -27.80
C ASN A 110 3.11 5.14 -27.66
N GLN A 111 2.83 6.24 -28.39
CA GLN A 111 3.49 7.52 -28.21
C GLN A 111 2.63 8.43 -27.34
N PRO A 112 3.16 8.97 -26.22
CA PRO A 112 2.41 9.90 -25.39
C PRO A 112 2.31 11.27 -26.05
N LEU A 113 1.11 11.88 -25.99
CA LEU A 113 0.87 13.23 -26.51
C LEU A 113 1.34 14.33 -25.55
N ARG A 114 1.62 13.98 -24.29
CA ARG A 114 2.04 14.89 -23.22
C ARG A 114 1.10 16.09 -23.10
N GLN A 115 1.61 17.32 -23.27
CA GLN A 115 0.83 18.55 -23.10
C GLN A 115 -0.15 18.77 -24.25
N ASP A 116 0.03 18.08 -25.39
CA ASP A 116 -0.83 18.20 -26.57
C ASP A 116 -2.00 17.19 -26.57
N PHE A 117 -2.36 16.67 -25.40
CA PHE A 117 -3.38 15.63 -25.27
C PHE A 117 -4.77 16.09 -25.72
N GLU A 118 -5.09 17.38 -25.63
CA GLU A 118 -6.36 17.94 -26.10
C GLU A 118 -6.51 17.84 -27.63
N ASN A 119 -5.38 17.84 -28.34
CA ASN A 119 -5.33 17.68 -29.79
C ASN A 119 -5.34 16.21 -30.25
N PHE A 120 -5.72 15.25 -29.38
CA PHE A 120 -5.66 13.82 -29.70
C PHE A 120 -6.38 13.42 -30.99
N VAL A 121 -7.45 14.12 -31.39
CA VAL A 121 -8.16 13.85 -32.66
C VAL A 121 -7.23 14.02 -33.85
N LYS A 122 -6.39 15.07 -33.87
CA LYS A 122 -5.39 15.31 -34.92
C LYS A 122 -4.46 14.12 -35.04
N TYR A 123 -3.85 13.71 -33.92
CA TYR A 123 -2.92 12.59 -33.87
C TYR A 123 -3.56 11.26 -34.27
N VAL A 124 -4.82 11.01 -33.85
CA VAL A 124 -5.57 9.82 -34.27
C VAL A 124 -5.81 9.84 -35.79
N CYS A 125 -6.17 10.99 -36.35
CA CYS A 125 -6.44 11.17 -37.77
C CYS A 125 -5.19 11.08 -38.67
N GLU A 126 -4.02 11.47 -38.13
CA GLU A 126 -2.71 11.28 -38.75
C GLU A 126 -2.27 9.82 -38.67
N ALA A 127 -2.52 9.15 -37.54
CA ALA A 127 -2.19 7.74 -37.33
C ALA A 127 -3.13 6.75 -38.06
N TYR A 128 -4.30 7.21 -38.50
CA TYR A 128 -5.31 6.38 -39.16
C TYR A 128 -4.90 6.03 -40.59
N LYS A 129 -4.73 4.73 -40.84
CA LYS A 129 -4.30 4.16 -42.14
C LYS A 129 -5.45 3.65 -43.01
N GLY A 130 -6.70 3.73 -42.55
CA GLY A 130 -7.86 3.26 -43.33
C GLY A 130 -8.25 4.25 -44.42
N ASP A 131 -8.83 3.74 -45.50
CA ASP A 131 -9.17 4.54 -46.69
C ASP A 131 -10.28 5.58 -46.41
N HIS A 132 -11.13 5.31 -45.43
CA HIS A 132 -12.25 6.18 -45.06
C HIS A 132 -11.98 6.86 -43.71
N LYS A 133 -11.35 8.04 -43.74
CA LYS A 133 -11.10 8.81 -42.52
C LYS A 133 -12.42 9.20 -41.83
N PRO A 134 -12.53 9.05 -40.50
CA PRO A 134 -13.69 9.49 -39.73
C PRO A 134 -14.05 10.96 -39.99
N ALA A 135 -15.34 11.32 -39.90
CA ALA A 135 -15.81 12.69 -40.12
C ALA A 135 -15.11 13.72 -39.21
N ALA A 136 -14.78 13.33 -37.97
CA ALA A 136 -14.02 14.16 -37.03
C ALA A 136 -12.64 14.61 -37.58
N CYS A 137 -12.03 13.83 -38.48
CA CYS A 137 -10.76 14.18 -39.12
C CYS A 137 -10.87 15.30 -40.16
N LYS A 138 -12.09 15.66 -40.57
CA LYS A 138 -12.35 16.73 -41.55
C LYS A 138 -12.65 18.07 -40.88
N ALA A 139 -12.97 18.09 -39.58
CA ALA A 139 -13.46 19.27 -38.86
C ALA A 139 -12.37 20.14 -38.19
N GLN A 140 -11.09 19.76 -38.28
CA GLN A 140 -9.98 20.43 -37.54
C GLN A 140 -9.15 21.43 -38.37
N SER A 141 -9.60 21.84 -39.55
CA SER A 141 -8.93 22.89 -40.34
C SER A 141 -9.29 24.32 -39.93
N SER A 142 -10.12 24.53 -38.90
CA SER A 142 -10.54 25.86 -38.43
C SER A 142 -10.37 25.97 -36.91
N GLY A 143 -9.41 26.79 -36.51
CA GLY A 143 -8.95 26.95 -35.13
C GLY A 143 -10.01 27.45 -34.15
N LEU A 144 -9.84 27.02 -32.90
CA LEU A 144 -10.44 27.66 -31.73
C LEU A 144 -9.29 28.14 -30.84
N SER A 145 -9.27 29.45 -30.62
CA SER A 145 -8.30 30.20 -29.85
C SER A 145 -8.42 29.91 -28.34
N PRO A 146 -7.33 29.93 -27.56
CA PRO A 146 -7.37 29.71 -26.13
C PRO A 146 -7.70 31.01 -25.39
N THR A 147 -8.84 31.08 -24.73
CA THR A 147 -9.10 32.04 -23.64
C THR A 147 -10.19 31.47 -22.76
N ILE A 148 -9.85 30.97 -21.57
CA ILE A 148 -10.10 31.61 -20.27
C ILE A 148 -9.11 30.99 -19.27
N HIS A 149 -8.02 31.70 -18.96
CA HIS A 149 -7.34 31.53 -17.69
C HIS A 149 -8.24 32.12 -16.60
N ALA A 150 -8.95 31.27 -15.88
CA ALA A 150 -9.46 31.60 -14.55
C ALA A 150 -8.51 30.94 -13.55
N SER A 151 -7.68 31.77 -12.94
CA SER A 151 -6.79 31.42 -11.83
C SER A 151 -7.65 31.06 -10.62
N PHE A 152 -8.02 29.78 -10.50
CA PHE A 152 -8.32 29.19 -9.21
C PHE A 152 -7.03 28.56 -8.70
N ALA A 153 -6.27 29.34 -7.94
CA ALA A 153 -5.29 28.77 -7.03
C ALA A 153 -6.08 27.96 -6.00
N VAL A 154 -6.27 26.67 -6.27
CA VAL A 154 -6.72 25.71 -5.26
C VAL A 154 -5.63 25.72 -4.19
N PRO A 155 -5.96 25.97 -2.91
CA PRO A 155 -4.99 25.81 -1.83
C PRO A 155 -4.43 24.39 -1.91
N GLN A 156 -3.12 24.27 -2.19
CA GLN A 156 -2.44 22.99 -2.12
C GLN A 156 -2.67 22.44 -0.71
N PRO A 157 -3.34 21.28 -0.54
CA PRO A 157 -3.41 20.65 0.76
C PRO A 157 -1.98 20.40 1.24
N PRO A 158 -1.73 20.48 2.57
CA PRO A 158 -0.39 20.27 3.11
C PRO A 158 0.18 18.94 2.60
N PRO A 159 1.51 18.84 2.35
CA PRO A 159 2.11 17.64 1.80
C PRO A 159 1.75 16.44 2.69
N ILE A 160 0.92 15.55 2.16
CA ILE A 160 0.57 14.29 2.79
C ILE A 160 1.90 13.56 3.08
N PRO A 161 2.13 13.05 4.30
CA PRO A 161 3.34 12.29 4.60
C PRO A 161 3.47 11.12 3.62
N VAL A 162 4.40 11.24 2.69
CA VAL A 162 4.64 10.20 1.70
C VAL A 162 5.41 9.09 2.41
N VAL A 163 4.79 7.92 2.51
CA VAL A 163 5.48 6.70 2.94
C VAL A 163 6.71 6.53 2.05
N GLY A 164 7.89 6.49 2.66
CA GLY A 164 9.16 6.27 2.00
C GLY A 164 9.52 4.79 1.97
N PHE A 165 9.39 4.09 3.10
CA PHE A 165 9.75 2.68 3.25
C PHE A 165 9.11 2.08 4.51
N TYR A 166 9.39 0.79 4.78
CA TYR A 166 8.85 0.07 5.94
C TYR A 166 9.95 -0.52 6.82
N LYS A 167 9.71 -0.52 8.14
CA LYS A 167 10.48 -1.29 9.12
C LYS A 167 9.64 -2.47 9.60
N LEU A 168 10.11 -3.70 9.39
CA LEU A 168 9.61 -4.86 10.12
C LEU A 168 10.33 -4.91 11.48
N ALA A 169 9.60 -4.58 12.54
CA ALA A 169 10.07 -4.63 13.91
C ALA A 169 9.93 -6.04 14.49
N LEU A 170 11.06 -6.65 14.85
CA LEU A 170 11.15 -7.95 15.47
C LEU A 170 11.64 -7.80 16.90
N GLN A 171 10.87 -8.24 17.88
CA GLN A 171 11.22 -8.20 19.29
C GLN A 171 11.75 -9.55 19.77
N TRP A 172 12.84 -9.54 20.55
CA TRP A 172 13.39 -10.72 21.23
C TRP A 172 12.69 -10.90 22.58
N PRO A 173 11.80 -11.91 22.75
CA PRO A 173 10.99 -12.03 23.94
C PRO A 173 11.80 -12.10 25.26
N PRO A 174 12.88 -12.90 25.39
CA PRO A 174 13.68 -12.93 26.62
C PRO A 174 14.22 -11.57 27.06
N SER A 175 14.60 -10.70 26.11
CA SER A 175 15.08 -9.35 26.40
C SER A 175 13.97 -8.41 26.81
N VAL A 176 12.91 -8.28 25.99
CA VAL A 176 11.81 -7.36 26.30
C VAL A 176 11.10 -7.71 27.60
N CYS A 177 11.03 -9.00 27.95
CA CYS A 177 10.47 -9.45 29.22
C CYS A 177 11.35 -9.13 30.45
N LYS A 178 12.67 -8.97 30.25
CA LYS A 178 13.61 -8.53 31.31
C LYS A 178 13.71 -6.99 31.37
N SER A 179 13.39 -6.27 30.29
CA SER A 179 13.52 -4.81 30.19
C SER A 179 12.18 -4.05 30.25
N THR A 180 11.35 -4.13 29.22
CA THR A 180 10.23 -3.19 29.03
C THR A 180 8.86 -3.76 29.39
N LEU A 181 8.71 -5.09 29.43
CA LEU A 181 7.42 -5.76 29.57
C LEU A 181 7.38 -6.79 30.71
N ASN A 182 6.26 -6.84 31.42
CA ASN A 182 5.89 -8.02 32.20
C ASN A 182 5.18 -9.01 31.26
N CYS A 183 5.80 -10.16 31.04
CA CYS A 183 5.38 -11.10 30.00
C CYS A 183 4.58 -12.29 30.51
N LYS A 184 3.77 -12.84 29.62
CA LYS A 184 3.17 -14.18 29.78
C LYS A 184 4.26 -15.26 29.71
N LYS A 185 4.04 -16.35 30.43
CA LYS A 185 4.86 -17.57 30.37
C LYS A 185 4.14 -18.64 29.54
N PRO A 186 4.86 -19.54 28.83
CA PRO A 186 6.31 -19.52 28.62
C PRO A 186 6.74 -18.36 27.71
N ILE A 187 7.96 -17.85 27.90
CA ILE A 187 8.53 -16.82 27.02
C ILE A 187 8.94 -17.53 25.72
N PRO A 188 8.62 -17.00 24.53
CA PRO A 188 9.06 -17.64 23.28
C PRO A 188 10.58 -17.49 23.05
N PRO A 189 11.31 -18.56 22.68
CA PRO A 189 12.76 -18.53 22.45
C PRO A 189 13.14 -18.12 21.01
N GLU A 190 12.32 -17.29 20.36
CA GLU A 190 12.54 -16.83 18.98
C GLU A 190 12.02 -15.41 18.78
N PHE A 191 12.57 -14.67 17.82
CA PHE A 191 12.09 -13.34 17.45
C PHE A 191 10.63 -13.41 17.02
N LYS A 192 9.83 -12.50 17.60
CA LYS A 192 8.41 -12.31 17.28
C LYS A 192 8.20 -10.97 16.63
N ILE A 193 7.17 -10.86 15.80
CA ILE A 193 6.79 -9.57 15.24
C ILE A 193 6.33 -8.66 16.39
N HIS A 194 6.86 -7.44 16.42
CA HIS A 194 6.28 -6.33 17.16
C HIS A 194 5.34 -5.54 16.24
N GLY A 195 5.82 -5.17 15.05
CA GLY A 195 4.98 -4.58 14.03
C GLY A 195 5.66 -4.35 12.69
N ILE A 196 4.92 -3.77 11.75
CA ILE A 196 5.44 -3.29 10.48
C ILE A 196 5.09 -1.81 10.33
N TRP A 197 6.10 -0.96 10.28
CA TRP A 197 5.93 0.48 10.52
C TRP A 197 6.37 1.28 9.31
N ALA A 198 5.42 2.03 8.72
CA ALA A 198 5.72 2.99 7.66
C ALA A 198 6.63 4.11 8.19
N GLN A 199 7.68 4.41 7.44
CA GLN A 199 8.60 5.54 7.66
C GLN A 199 8.52 6.51 6.48
N ASP A 200 8.76 7.79 6.73
CA ASP A 200 8.99 8.75 5.65
C ASP A 200 10.38 8.57 5.02
N ALA A 201 10.71 9.39 4.01
CA ALA A 201 12.00 9.31 3.33
C ALA A 201 13.23 9.59 4.24
N HIS A 202 13.02 10.17 5.43
CA HIS A 202 14.04 10.54 6.39
C HIS A 202 14.08 9.59 7.60
N ASP A 203 13.48 8.40 7.48
CA ASP A 203 13.38 7.41 8.56
C ASP A 203 12.64 7.92 9.81
N ARG A 204 11.64 8.79 9.60
CA ARG A 204 10.75 9.23 10.67
C ARG A 204 9.44 8.43 10.64
N PRO A 205 8.91 8.00 11.80
CA PRO A 205 7.66 7.28 11.85
C PRO A 205 6.51 8.08 11.23
N VAL A 206 5.76 7.46 10.32
CA VAL A 206 4.55 8.07 9.78
C VAL A 206 3.49 8.14 10.89
N PRO A 207 2.88 9.31 11.16
CA PRO A 207 1.89 9.45 12.22
C PRO A 207 0.60 8.70 11.87
N GLN A 208 -0.12 8.23 12.90
CA GLN A 208 -1.39 7.52 12.74
C GLN A 208 -2.51 8.39 12.18
N TYR A 209 -3.54 7.78 11.59
CA TYR A 209 -4.71 8.50 11.10
C TYR A 209 -5.49 9.13 12.26
N GLY A 210 -5.89 10.40 12.11
CA GLY A 210 -6.67 11.09 13.13
C GLY A 210 -7.19 12.46 12.67
N PRO A 211 -7.91 13.20 13.55
CA PRO A 211 -8.49 14.49 13.19
C PRO A 211 -7.48 15.51 12.62
N GLY A 212 -6.25 15.53 13.17
CA GLY A 212 -5.15 16.38 12.71
C GLY A 212 -4.24 15.74 11.66
N ASN A 213 -4.50 14.49 11.25
CA ASN A 213 -3.70 13.78 10.24
C ASN A 213 -4.60 12.85 9.42
N ARG A 214 -5.30 13.44 8.43
CA ARG A 214 -6.12 12.71 7.47
C ARG A 214 -5.26 12.29 6.27
N CYS A 215 -4.30 11.42 6.54
CA CYS A 215 -3.27 10.99 5.60
C CYS A 215 -3.79 10.16 4.42
N THR A 216 -5.02 9.64 4.49
CA THR A 216 -5.62 8.83 3.43
C THR A 216 -7.05 9.26 3.15
N HIS A 217 -7.45 9.08 1.89
CA HIS A 217 -8.84 9.14 1.46
C HIS A 217 -9.09 7.92 0.54
N PRO A 218 -10.11 7.07 0.81
CA PRO A 218 -11.09 7.18 1.89
C PRO A 218 -10.49 6.96 3.29
N LYS A 219 -11.32 7.17 4.32
CA LYS A 219 -10.93 6.94 5.72
C LYS A 219 -10.57 5.46 5.91
N PRO A 220 -9.43 5.14 6.55
CA PRO A 220 -9.01 3.76 6.73
C PRO A 220 -9.93 3.06 7.73
N MET A 221 -9.90 1.72 7.74
CA MET A 221 -10.70 0.92 8.66
C MET A 221 -10.33 1.25 10.12
N LEU A 222 -11.23 1.90 10.85
CA LEU A 222 -11.04 2.16 12.29
C LEU A 222 -11.94 1.28 13.16
N ASP A 223 -12.94 0.62 12.59
CA ASP A 223 -13.82 -0.23 13.39
C ASP A 223 -13.09 -1.49 13.84
N ARG A 224 -13.12 -1.68 15.17
CA ARG A 224 -12.43 -2.77 15.85
C ARG A 224 -13.03 -4.13 15.52
N TRP A 225 -14.34 -4.23 15.38
CA TRP A 225 -15.04 -5.50 15.19
C TRP A 225 -14.98 -5.95 13.73
N THR A 226 -15.13 -5.01 12.79
CA THR A 226 -14.91 -5.24 11.37
C THR A 226 -13.48 -5.71 11.11
N LEU A 227 -12.46 -5.08 11.71
CA LEU A 227 -11.08 -5.55 11.57
C LEU A 227 -10.94 -6.98 12.11
N LYS A 228 -11.52 -7.27 13.27
CA LYS A 228 -11.47 -8.63 13.84
C LYS A 228 -12.10 -9.65 12.91
N GLY A 229 -13.30 -9.37 12.40
CA GLY A 229 -14.00 -10.24 11.45
C GLY A 229 -13.20 -10.47 10.18
N LEU A 230 -12.56 -9.41 9.65
CA LEU A 230 -11.68 -9.49 8.48
C LEU A 230 -10.45 -10.37 8.72
N LEU A 231 -9.81 -10.29 9.90
CA LEU A 231 -8.68 -11.18 10.20
C LEU A 231 -9.11 -12.62 10.43
N GLN A 232 -10.32 -12.84 10.95
CA GLN A 232 -10.88 -14.17 11.19
C GLN A 232 -11.35 -14.86 9.90
N SER A 233 -11.71 -14.11 8.87
CA SER A 233 -12.14 -14.69 7.59
C SER A 233 -10.98 -15.32 6.79
N ASP A 234 -9.73 -14.91 7.06
CA ASP A 234 -8.53 -15.58 6.57
C ASP A 234 -8.03 -16.60 7.60
N GLN A 235 -8.39 -17.86 7.40
CA GLN A 235 -8.05 -18.95 8.32
C GLN A 235 -6.53 -19.13 8.49
N VAL A 236 -5.75 -18.94 7.43
CA VAL A 236 -4.29 -19.12 7.48
C VAL A 236 -3.68 -18.00 8.33
N LEU A 237 -4.07 -16.75 8.05
CA LEU A 237 -3.59 -15.60 8.80
C LEU A 237 -3.99 -15.70 10.28
N TRP A 238 -5.23 -16.09 10.57
CA TRP A 238 -5.76 -16.18 11.93
C TRP A 238 -4.98 -17.19 12.79
N VAL A 239 -4.47 -18.27 12.20
CA VAL A 239 -3.62 -19.26 12.88
C VAL A 239 -2.19 -18.75 13.05
N ASP A 240 -1.64 -18.05 12.05
CA ASP A 240 -0.25 -17.58 12.08
C ASP A 240 -0.03 -16.37 13.00
N LEU A 241 -1.00 -15.46 13.10
CA LEU A 241 -0.92 -14.26 13.93
C LEU A 241 -0.52 -14.54 15.40
N PRO A 242 -1.20 -15.41 16.16
CA PRO A 242 -0.81 -15.69 17.55
C PRO A 242 0.54 -16.41 17.66
N ARG A 243 0.98 -17.12 16.61
CA ARG A 243 2.26 -17.84 16.59
C ARG A 243 3.43 -16.90 16.32
N LEU A 244 3.31 -16.03 15.32
CA LEU A 244 4.41 -15.21 14.80
C LEU A 244 4.36 -13.75 15.29
N TRP A 245 3.18 -13.24 15.62
CA TRP A 245 2.93 -11.89 16.14
C TRP A 245 2.17 -11.91 17.48
N PRO A 246 2.61 -12.69 18.50
CA PRO A 246 1.93 -12.75 19.79
C PRO A 246 1.96 -11.40 20.52
N ASN A 247 0.95 -11.17 21.35
CA ASN A 247 1.07 -10.19 22.42
C ASN A 247 1.77 -10.83 23.62
N LEU A 248 3.00 -10.38 23.88
CA LEU A 248 3.83 -10.85 24.99
C LEU A 248 3.37 -10.32 26.36
N LYS A 249 2.73 -9.14 26.40
CA LYS A 249 2.36 -8.46 27.65
C LYS A 249 1.28 -9.22 28.43
N LEU A 250 1.54 -9.49 29.71
CA LEU A 250 0.59 -10.12 30.64
C LEU A 250 -0.70 -9.29 30.74
N GLY A 251 -1.85 -9.98 30.83
CA GLY A 251 -3.17 -9.34 30.97
C GLY A 251 -3.76 -8.74 29.69
N LYS A 252 -3.02 -8.65 28.58
CA LYS A 252 -3.52 -8.10 27.31
C LYS A 252 -3.89 -9.21 26.30
N LYS A 253 -5.02 -9.06 25.62
CA LYS A 253 -5.51 -9.99 24.59
C LYS A 253 -4.73 -9.77 23.28
N TYR A 254 -4.54 -10.84 22.49
CA TYR A 254 -3.85 -10.81 21.21
C TYR A 254 -4.42 -9.74 20.26
N PHE A 255 -5.73 -9.79 20.04
CA PHE A 255 -6.39 -8.87 19.14
C PHE A 255 -6.29 -7.40 19.57
N SER A 256 -6.27 -7.10 20.88
CA SER A 256 -6.08 -5.73 21.34
C SER A 256 -4.75 -5.14 20.88
N PHE A 257 -3.69 -5.96 20.89
CA PHE A 257 -2.37 -5.54 20.42
C PHE A 257 -2.35 -5.33 18.90
N TRP A 258 -2.88 -6.28 18.12
CA TRP A 258 -2.95 -6.13 16.66
C TRP A 258 -3.75 -4.92 16.23
N TYR A 259 -4.86 -4.64 16.91
CA TYR A 259 -5.66 -3.45 16.65
C TYR A 259 -4.87 -2.17 16.91
N GLU A 260 -4.12 -2.08 18.01
CA GLU A 260 -3.27 -0.91 18.29
C GLU A 260 -2.16 -0.74 17.25
N GLU A 261 -1.49 -1.83 16.84
CA GLU A 261 -0.49 -1.79 15.76
C GLU A 261 -1.10 -1.31 14.44
N TRP A 262 -2.29 -1.82 14.08
CA TRP A 262 -3.01 -1.36 12.89
C TRP A 262 -3.37 0.12 12.97
N ILE A 263 -3.98 0.56 14.07
CA ILE A 263 -4.37 1.97 14.23
C ILE A 263 -3.17 2.87 14.13
N LYS A 264 -2.07 2.54 14.83
CA LYS A 264 -0.90 3.41 14.92
C LYS A 264 -0.06 3.43 13.64
N HIS A 265 0.08 2.28 12.97
CA HIS A 265 1.06 2.11 11.91
C HIS A 265 0.48 1.70 10.56
N GLY A 266 -0.68 1.04 10.55
CA GLY A 266 -1.35 0.59 9.33
C GLY A 266 -2.24 1.65 8.67
N THR A 267 -2.91 2.50 9.46
CA THR A 267 -3.92 3.45 8.97
C THR A 267 -3.35 4.56 8.08
N CYS A 268 -2.09 4.94 8.26
CA CYS A 268 -1.36 5.88 7.38
C CYS A 268 -0.22 5.16 6.68
N SER A 269 -0.56 4.23 5.78
CA SER A 269 0.41 3.42 5.04
C SER A 269 -0.12 3.04 3.65
N ASP A 270 0.71 2.45 2.79
CA ASP A 270 0.30 1.84 1.51
C ASP A 270 -0.76 0.71 1.68
N PHE A 271 -1.02 0.29 2.93
CA PHE A 271 -2.04 -0.70 3.28
C PHE A 271 -3.31 -0.10 3.88
N ALA A 272 -3.46 1.23 3.97
CA ALA A 272 -4.56 1.88 4.68
C ALA A 272 -5.97 1.38 4.29
N GLN A 273 -6.16 1.02 3.02
CA GLN A 273 -7.41 0.45 2.48
C GLN A 273 -7.43 -1.08 2.42
N ARG A 274 -6.33 -1.74 2.82
CA ARG A 274 -6.11 -3.18 2.72
C ARG A 274 -5.57 -3.74 4.05
N PRO A 275 -6.36 -3.71 5.14
CA PRO A 275 -5.87 -4.17 6.44
C PRO A 275 -5.44 -5.63 6.43
N LEU A 276 -6.12 -6.50 5.67
CA LEU A 276 -5.71 -7.89 5.55
C LEU A 276 -4.29 -8.03 4.98
N SER A 277 -3.97 -7.25 3.93
CA SER A 277 -2.64 -7.23 3.32
C SER A 277 -1.55 -6.70 4.25
N TYR A 278 -1.86 -5.74 5.14
CA TYR A 278 -0.92 -5.27 6.16
C TYR A 278 -0.43 -6.42 7.05
N PHE A 279 -1.36 -7.21 7.60
CA PHE A 279 -1.02 -8.33 8.47
C PHE A 279 -0.40 -9.49 7.72
N GLN A 280 -0.93 -9.83 6.53
CA GLN A 280 -0.35 -10.87 5.68
C GLN A 280 1.11 -10.55 5.31
N SER A 281 1.41 -9.29 5.00
CA SER A 281 2.78 -8.88 4.61
C SER A 281 3.77 -9.08 5.76
N ALA A 282 3.43 -8.63 6.97
CA ALA A 282 4.28 -8.84 8.14
C ALA A 282 4.53 -10.34 8.42
N ILE A 283 3.48 -11.16 8.32
CA ILE A 283 3.58 -12.61 8.54
C ILE A 283 4.45 -13.28 7.47
N GLN A 284 4.24 -12.96 6.20
CA GLN A 284 5.01 -13.52 5.09
C GLN A 284 6.48 -13.10 5.17
N LEU A 285 6.78 -11.85 5.53
CA LEU A 285 8.15 -11.39 5.77
C LEU A 285 8.80 -12.17 6.91
N LYS A 286 8.13 -12.30 8.07
CA LYS A 286 8.68 -13.05 9.21
C LYS A 286 8.96 -14.52 8.89
N LYS A 287 8.12 -15.15 8.06
CA LYS A 287 8.31 -16.55 7.64
C LYS A 287 9.58 -16.77 6.81
N LYS A 288 10.11 -15.74 6.15
CA LYS A 288 11.37 -15.80 5.38
C LYS A 288 12.62 -15.62 6.24
N LEU A 289 12.47 -15.21 7.50
CA LEU A 289 13.57 -14.86 8.38
C LEU A 289 13.82 -15.98 9.41
N SER A 290 15.10 -16.22 9.72
CA SER A 290 15.46 -17.20 10.75
C SER A 290 14.90 -16.80 12.13
N PRO A 291 14.61 -17.78 13.01
CA PRO A 291 14.06 -17.51 14.35
C PRO A 291 14.93 -16.60 15.22
N ASP A 292 16.25 -16.67 15.06
CA ASP A 292 17.29 -16.04 15.87
C ASP A 292 18.06 -14.95 15.11
N MET A 293 17.75 -14.73 13.83
CA MET A 293 18.41 -13.75 12.96
C MET A 293 19.94 -13.94 12.85
N GLY A 294 20.43 -15.18 13.00
CA GLY A 294 21.86 -15.51 12.83
C GLY A 294 22.69 -15.27 14.08
N LEU A 295 22.01 -15.05 15.22
CA LEU A 295 22.62 -14.81 16.51
C LEU A 295 22.42 -16.03 17.41
N THR A 296 23.32 -16.24 18.37
CA THR A 296 23.27 -17.39 19.27
C THR A 296 22.76 -16.99 20.65
N PRO A 297 21.54 -17.40 21.06
CA PRO A 297 21.01 -17.08 22.38
C PRO A 297 21.95 -17.53 23.50
N GLY A 298 22.12 -16.69 24.51
CA GLY A 298 23.11 -16.84 25.59
C GLY A 298 24.42 -16.08 25.33
N SER A 299 24.65 -15.59 24.12
CA SER A 299 25.88 -14.89 23.75
C SER A 299 25.81 -13.38 24.02
N THR A 300 26.96 -12.72 23.87
CA THR A 300 27.11 -11.28 23.93
C THR A 300 27.82 -10.80 22.67
N TYR A 301 27.39 -9.66 22.14
CA TYR A 301 27.89 -9.08 20.91
C TYR A 301 28.18 -7.59 21.12
N THR A 302 29.07 -7.01 20.33
CA THR A 302 28.95 -5.58 20.05
C THR A 302 27.78 -5.35 19.10
N VAL A 303 27.19 -4.15 19.12
CA VAL A 303 26.15 -3.78 18.14
C VAL A 303 26.63 -4.03 16.70
N GLN A 304 27.88 -3.70 16.37
CA GLN A 304 28.46 -3.95 15.05
C GLN A 304 28.47 -5.45 14.69
N GLN A 305 28.85 -6.31 15.62
CA GLN A 305 28.86 -7.76 15.40
C GLN A 305 27.44 -8.27 15.10
N ALA A 306 26.43 -7.79 15.85
CA ALA A 306 25.03 -8.14 15.60
C ALA A 306 24.54 -7.63 14.24
N VAL A 307 24.86 -6.38 13.88
CA VAL A 307 24.57 -5.81 12.55
C VAL A 307 25.16 -6.68 11.44
N ASN A 308 26.43 -7.06 11.56
CA ASN A 308 27.14 -7.86 10.56
C ASN A 308 26.55 -9.27 10.43
N ALA A 309 26.25 -9.94 11.55
CA ALA A 309 25.66 -11.28 11.54
C ALA A 309 24.31 -11.30 10.81
N VAL A 310 23.45 -10.32 11.10
CA VAL A 310 22.15 -10.18 10.43
C VAL A 310 22.33 -9.83 8.96
N PHE A 311 23.25 -8.91 8.62
CA PHE A 311 23.55 -8.54 7.23
C PHE A 311 23.92 -9.76 6.38
N GLN A 312 24.72 -10.69 6.90
CA GLN A 312 25.09 -11.90 6.16
C GLN A 312 23.89 -12.79 5.79
N LEU A 313 22.80 -12.74 6.58
CA LEU A 313 21.58 -13.49 6.29
C LEU A 313 20.66 -12.78 5.30
N ILE A 314 20.47 -11.47 5.47
CA ILE A 314 19.43 -10.72 4.73
C ILE A 314 19.98 -9.94 3.54
N GLN A 315 21.31 -9.79 3.44
CA GLN A 315 22.02 -9.00 2.42
C GLN A 315 21.63 -7.52 2.39
N SER A 316 21.21 -6.98 3.54
CA SER A 316 20.90 -5.58 3.78
C SER A 316 21.17 -5.20 5.23
N TYR A 317 21.49 -3.95 5.49
CA TYR A 317 21.83 -3.49 6.84
C TYR A 317 20.57 -3.33 7.71
N PRO A 318 20.47 -4.02 8.86
CA PRO A 318 19.38 -3.81 9.82
C PRO A 318 19.65 -2.62 10.75
N GLN A 319 18.66 -2.31 11.60
CA GLN A 319 18.85 -1.44 12.76
C GLN A 319 18.67 -2.25 14.05
N ILE A 320 19.67 -2.23 14.94
CA ILE A 320 19.67 -2.96 16.22
C ILE A 320 19.17 -2.05 17.35
N SER A 321 18.12 -2.46 18.05
CA SER A 321 17.51 -1.71 19.15
C SER A 321 17.81 -2.35 20.49
N CYS A 322 18.20 -1.55 21.47
CA CYS A 322 18.63 -2.03 22.77
C CYS A 322 17.82 -1.40 23.90
N ASN A 323 17.63 -2.16 24.98
CA ASN A 323 17.12 -1.66 26.24
C ASN A 323 17.94 -2.21 27.42
N ARG A 324 17.92 -1.49 28.53
CA ARG A 324 18.57 -1.90 29.78
C ARG A 324 17.75 -2.94 30.51
N ASN A 325 18.45 -3.88 31.12
CA ASN A 325 17.83 -4.83 32.03
C ASN A 325 17.28 -4.08 33.27
N ARG A 326 16.04 -4.38 33.69
CA ARG A 326 15.42 -3.74 34.87
C ARG A 326 16.14 -4.08 36.17
N THR A 327 16.70 -5.28 36.30
CA THR A 327 17.39 -5.70 37.52
C THR A 327 18.87 -5.34 37.51
N ASN A 328 19.46 -5.13 36.34
CA ASN A 328 20.84 -4.67 36.18
C ASN A 328 20.91 -3.57 35.12
N ASN A 329 20.74 -2.31 35.53
CA ASN A 329 20.66 -1.17 34.61
C ASN A 329 21.94 -0.91 33.79
N ARG A 330 23.07 -1.53 34.15
CA ARG A 330 24.33 -1.45 33.38
C ARG A 330 24.35 -2.42 32.20
N GLN A 331 23.52 -3.46 32.22
CA GLN A 331 23.45 -4.45 31.17
C GLN A 331 22.50 -3.98 30.05
N LEU A 332 23.05 -3.78 28.85
CA LEU A 332 22.26 -3.61 27.63
C LEU A 332 21.84 -4.98 27.09
N LEU A 333 20.58 -5.07 26.68
CA LEU A 333 19.98 -6.25 26.07
C LEU A 333 19.59 -5.93 24.63
N LEU A 334 19.95 -6.79 23.69
CA LEU A 334 19.40 -6.76 22.33
C LEU A 334 17.89 -6.99 22.44
N SER A 335 17.10 -5.95 22.18
CA SER A 335 15.66 -5.97 22.44
C SER A 335 14.86 -6.15 21.16
N GLU A 336 15.22 -5.41 20.11
CA GLU A 336 14.57 -5.52 18.81
C GLU A 336 15.58 -5.45 17.67
N ILE A 337 15.18 -5.98 16.53
CA ILE A 337 15.86 -5.82 15.24
C ILE A 337 14.82 -5.26 14.27
N TYR A 338 15.15 -4.17 13.60
CA TYR A 338 14.35 -3.65 12.49
C TYR A 338 15.00 -4.06 11.18
N VAL A 339 14.21 -4.72 10.32
CA VAL A 339 14.61 -5.00 8.93
C VAL A 339 13.86 -4.02 8.03
N CYS A 340 14.58 -3.27 7.20
CA CYS A 340 14.00 -2.27 6.33
C CYS A 340 13.64 -2.87 4.96
N TYR A 341 12.48 -2.50 4.44
CA TYR A 341 11.96 -2.93 3.16
C TYR A 341 11.54 -1.72 2.33
N GLU A 342 11.80 -1.78 1.03
CA GLU A 342 11.18 -0.87 0.07
C GLU A 342 9.65 -0.98 0.14
N ARG A 343 8.98 0.04 -0.39
CA ARG A 343 7.52 0.04 -0.45
C ARG A 343 6.99 -1.16 -1.24
N PRO A 344 5.82 -1.69 -0.87
CA PRO A 344 5.18 -2.75 -1.64
C PRO A 344 4.82 -2.24 -3.04
N THR A 345 5.10 -3.06 -4.05
CA THR A 345 4.74 -2.78 -5.46
C THR A 345 3.66 -3.76 -5.92
N SER A 346 3.12 -3.56 -7.13
CA SER A 346 2.18 -4.49 -7.76
C SER A 346 2.76 -5.89 -7.96
N SER A 347 4.07 -6.00 -8.17
CA SER A 347 4.80 -7.25 -8.38
C SER A 347 5.44 -7.83 -7.11
N ASN A 348 5.65 -7.01 -6.08
CA ASN A 348 6.22 -7.45 -4.81
C ASN A 348 5.49 -6.79 -3.64
N LEU A 349 4.44 -7.46 -3.16
CA LEU A 349 3.64 -7.03 -2.01
C LEU A 349 4.43 -6.96 -0.69
N LEU A 350 5.62 -7.56 -0.64
CA LEU A 350 6.43 -7.65 0.57
C LEU A 350 7.54 -6.60 0.63
N GLY A 351 7.78 -5.87 -0.46
CA GLY A 351 8.95 -5.01 -0.60
C GLY A 351 10.25 -5.83 -0.72
N THR A 352 11.29 -5.25 -1.31
CA THR A 352 12.64 -5.84 -1.30
C THR A 352 13.38 -5.35 -0.06
N PRO A 353 14.21 -6.19 0.60
CA PRO A 353 15.08 -5.71 1.67
C PRO A 353 15.92 -4.53 1.17
N LYS A 354 16.05 -3.52 2.02
CA LYS A 354 16.92 -2.36 1.81
C LYS A 354 17.74 -2.08 3.07
N ASN A 355 18.77 -1.26 2.93
CA ASN A 355 19.54 -0.80 4.09
C ASN A 355 18.68 0.15 4.94
N CYS A 356 18.67 -0.08 6.25
CA CYS A 356 18.17 0.90 7.20
C CYS A 356 19.13 2.11 7.28
N SER A 357 18.57 3.31 7.43
CA SER A 357 19.36 4.56 7.47
C SER A 357 20.26 4.66 8.70
N HIS A 358 19.86 4.02 9.80
CA HIS A 358 20.60 3.96 11.05
C HIS A 358 20.81 2.50 11.46
N LEU A 359 21.99 2.20 12.02
CA LEU A 359 22.35 0.82 12.39
C LEU A 359 22.01 0.48 13.85
N TYR A 360 21.70 1.48 14.69
CA TYR A 360 21.32 1.29 16.08
C TYR A 360 20.18 2.21 16.52
N HIS A 361 19.49 1.85 17.61
CA HIS A 361 18.36 2.58 18.18
C HIS A 361 18.17 2.27 19.69
N GLY A 362 17.24 2.98 20.32
CA GLY A 362 16.84 2.75 21.70
C GLY A 362 17.89 3.29 22.66
N GLN A 363 18.39 2.42 23.54
CA GLN A 363 19.41 2.77 24.53
C GLN A 363 20.85 2.40 24.10
N CYS A 364 21.02 1.90 22.87
CA CYS A 364 22.34 1.81 22.25
C CYS A 364 22.75 3.18 21.70
N ASN A 365 23.97 3.60 22.00
CA ASN A 365 24.54 4.90 21.64
C ASN A 365 25.66 4.77 20.60
N SER A 366 26.26 3.59 20.46
CA SER A 366 27.36 3.35 19.54
C SER A 366 27.36 1.93 18.98
N LEU A 367 28.07 1.74 17.87
CA LEU A 367 28.32 0.42 17.27
C LEU A 367 29.23 -0.47 18.13
N SER A 368 29.99 0.13 19.06
CA SER A 368 30.84 -0.57 20.03
C SER A 368 30.12 -1.00 21.31
N ASP A 369 28.86 -0.58 21.51
CA ASP A 369 28.10 -0.95 22.71
C ASP A 369 27.98 -2.47 22.80
N ILE A 370 28.23 -3.01 24.00
CA ILE A 370 28.15 -4.44 24.28
C ILE A 370 26.73 -4.78 24.71
N ILE A 371 26.09 -5.69 23.97
CA ILE A 371 24.70 -6.11 24.16
C ILE A 371 24.63 -7.61 24.43
N SER A 372 23.91 -7.99 25.48
CA SER A 372 23.62 -9.39 25.75
C SER A 372 22.42 -9.83 24.91
N PHE A 373 22.50 -11.04 24.35
CA PHE A 373 21.41 -11.72 23.67
C PHE A 373 20.97 -12.92 24.52
N PRO A 374 20.13 -12.72 25.55
CA PRO A 374 19.89 -13.73 26.58
C PRO A 374 19.15 -14.94 26.03
N ALA A 375 19.55 -16.13 26.49
CA ALA A 375 18.73 -17.33 26.40
C ALA A 375 17.51 -17.22 27.32
N ASN A 376 16.54 -18.12 27.08
CA ASN A 376 15.22 -18.12 27.68
C ASN A 376 15.24 -18.50 29.17
#